data_AF-A0A7S1FHT2-F1
#
_entry.id   AF-A0A7S1FHT2-F1
#
_cell.length_a   1.000
_cell.length_b   1.000
_cell.length_c   1.000
_cell.angle_alpha   90.00
_cell.angle_beta   90.00
_cell.angle_gamma   90.00
#
_symmetry.space_group_name_H-M   'P 1'
#
loop_
_entity.id
_entity.type
_entity.pdbx_description
1 polymer ?
#
loop_
_entity_poly.entity_id
_entity_poly.type
_entity_poly.pdbx_seq_one_letter_code
_entity_poly.pdbx_strand_id
1 'polypeptide(L)'
;SSGVHINLLLEAAGLRDGSFHVDDRLLRSTASWEMMMMSDVLLHPSKTEGFGLPVVEAQLLGTPVVTTKFGALGDFTRLGIAVPPLQLQWMARGFCATPDNEGLAAALLHLRHNEIP
;
A
#
# COMPACT_ATOMS: atom_id res chain seq x y z
N SER A 1 -9.32 -12.55 19.62
CA SER A 1 -9.92 -12.16 18.34
C SER A 1 -9.32 -13.05 17.27
N SER A 2 -10.12 -13.82 16.53
CA SER A 2 -9.62 -14.62 15.41
C SER A 2 -9.18 -13.67 14.30
N GLY A 3 -7.88 -13.39 14.24
CA GLY A 3 -7.29 -12.62 13.15
C GLY A 3 -7.46 -13.34 11.82
N VAL A 4 -7.27 -12.60 10.73
CA VAL A 4 -7.25 -13.18 9.39
C VAL A 4 -5.96 -13.98 9.24
N HIS A 5 -6.06 -15.25 8.86
CA HIS A 5 -4.91 -16.10 8.55
C HIS A 5 -4.38 -15.78 7.15
N ILE A 6 -3.44 -14.84 7.06
CA ILE A 6 -2.95 -14.31 5.78
C ILE A 6 -2.39 -15.39 4.86
N ASN A 7 -1.64 -16.37 5.39
CA ASN A 7 -1.07 -17.45 4.57
C ASN A 7 -2.17 -18.27 3.87
N LEU A 8 -3.26 -18.59 4.58
CA LEU A 8 -4.40 -19.30 3.98
C LEU A 8 -5.11 -18.47 2.90
N LEU A 9 -5.18 -17.14 3.07
CA LEU A 9 -5.72 -16.27 2.03
C LEU A 9 -4.82 -16.22 0.78
N LEU A 10 -3.50 -16.18 0.97
CA LEU A 10 -2.54 -16.15 -0.14
C LEU A 10 -2.55 -17.48 -0.91
N GLU A 11 -2.64 -18.62 -0.20
CA GLU A 11 -2.84 -19.94 -0.80
C GLU A 11 -4.17 -20.02 -1.57
N ALA A 12 -5.28 -19.57 -0.95
CA ALA A 12 -6.59 -19.57 -1.58
C ALA A 12 -6.67 -18.64 -2.81
N ALA A 13 -5.87 -17.57 -2.83
CA ALA A 13 -5.73 -16.68 -3.99
C ALA A 13 -4.93 -17.31 -5.14
N GLY A 14 -4.34 -18.50 -4.94
CA GLY A 14 -3.57 -19.22 -5.96
C GLY A 14 -2.23 -18.56 -6.28
N LEU A 15 -1.66 -17.80 -5.34
CA LEU A 15 -0.33 -17.23 -5.51
C LEU A 15 0.72 -18.34 -5.52
N ARG A 16 1.73 -18.18 -6.37
CA ARG A 16 2.79 -19.18 -6.53
C ARG A 16 3.69 -19.19 -5.29
N ASP A 17 4.11 -20.38 -4.87
CA ASP A 17 5.13 -20.49 -3.83
C ASP A 17 6.38 -19.68 -4.20
N GLY A 18 6.86 -18.89 -3.24
CA GLY A 18 8.00 -17.98 -3.42
C GLY A 18 7.67 -16.65 -4.09
N SER A 19 6.43 -16.39 -4.53
CA SER A 19 6.03 -15.08 -5.08
C SER A 19 5.64 -14.05 -4.01
N PHE A 20 5.64 -14.44 -2.73
CA PHE A 20 5.35 -13.57 -1.60
C PHE A 20 6.21 -13.95 -0.39
N HIS A 21 6.46 -12.96 0.45
CA HIS A 21 7.04 -13.15 1.78
C HIS A 21 6.18 -12.39 2.79
N VAL A 22 5.75 -13.06 3.85
CA VAL A 22 5.02 -12.44 4.96
C VAL A 22 6.00 -12.23 6.09
N ASP A 23 6.19 -10.97 6.49
CA ASP A 23 6.99 -10.59 7.65
C ASP A 23 6.06 -10.06 8.75
N ASP A 24 5.96 -10.80 9.86
CA ASP A 24 5.13 -10.45 11.02
C ASP A 24 5.95 -9.90 12.20
N ARG A 25 7.25 -9.68 12.00
CA ARG A 25 8.16 -9.22 13.04
C ARG A 25 7.90 -7.74 13.35
N LEU A 26 8.08 -7.37 14.62
CA LEU A 26 8.15 -5.96 15.00
C LEU A 26 9.51 -5.39 14.58
N LEU A 27 9.52 -4.64 13.49
CA LEU A 27 10.73 -4.00 12.95
C LEU A 27 10.98 -2.65 13.60
N ARG A 28 12.25 -2.29 13.73
CA ARG A 28 12.66 -0.90 13.97
C ARG A 28 12.49 -0.10 12.69
N SER A 29 12.29 1.21 12.81
CA SER A 29 12.13 2.11 11.65
C SER A 29 13.26 1.98 10.63
N THR A 30 14.50 1.83 11.07
CA THR A 30 15.66 1.66 10.18
C THR A 30 15.54 0.46 9.26
N ALA A 31 15.09 -0.68 9.78
CA ALA A 31 14.92 -1.89 8.96
C ALA A 31 13.77 -1.73 7.95
N SER A 32 12.67 -1.08 8.34
CA SER A 32 11.58 -0.76 7.41
C SER A 32 12.04 0.18 6.30
N TRP A 33 12.87 1.17 6.62
CA TRP A 33 13.44 2.08 5.62
C TRP A 33 14.40 1.38 4.66
N GLU A 34 15.26 0.50 5.16
CA GLU A 34 16.11 -0.34 4.31
C GLU A 34 15.28 -1.18 3.32
N MET A 35 14.18 -1.78 3.79
CA MET A 35 13.26 -2.51 2.90
C MET A 35 12.60 -1.60 1.86
N MET A 36 12.15 -0.41 2.25
CA MET A 36 11.59 0.57 1.32
C MET A 36 12.61 0.96 0.24
N MET A 37 13.84 1.31 0.63
CA MET A 37 14.93 1.69 -0.28
C MET A 37 15.26 0.59 -1.30
N MET A 38 15.10 -0.69 -0.92
CA MET A 38 15.34 -1.83 -1.82
C MET A 38 14.10 -2.26 -2.62
N SER A 39 12.94 -1.63 -2.41
CA SER A 39 11.69 -1.96 -3.08
C SER A 39 11.49 -1.09 -4.32
N ASP A 40 10.92 -1.67 -5.37
CA ASP A 40 10.54 -0.91 -6.58
C ASP A 40 9.35 0.02 -6.32
N VAL A 41 8.47 -0.33 -5.37
CA VAL A 41 7.26 0.43 -5.04
C VAL A 41 6.75 0.04 -3.66
N LEU A 42 6.19 1.02 -2.92
CA LEU A 42 5.33 0.76 -1.77
C LEU A 42 3.86 0.79 -2.20
N LEU A 43 3.18 -0.37 -2.14
CA LEU A 43 1.74 -0.48 -2.30
C LEU A 43 1.05 -0.33 -0.93
N HIS A 44 0.27 0.74 -0.74
CA HIS A 44 -0.42 1.03 0.52
C HIS A 44 -1.92 1.34 0.30
N PRO A 45 -2.76 0.33 0.02
CA PRO A 45 -4.16 0.49 -0.33
C PRO A 45 -5.05 0.53 0.93
N SER A 46 -4.66 1.34 1.91
CA SER A 46 -5.42 1.42 3.17
C SER A 46 -6.79 2.09 2.96
N LYS A 47 -7.78 1.66 3.74
CA LYS A 47 -9.11 2.29 3.77
C LYS A 47 -9.12 3.63 4.48
N THR A 48 -8.25 3.76 5.47
CA THR A 48 -8.07 4.96 6.27
C THR A 48 -6.68 4.91 6.87
N GLU A 49 -6.05 6.06 6.97
CA GLU A 49 -4.75 6.21 7.59
C GLU A 49 -4.73 7.59 8.28
N GLY A 50 -4.01 7.70 9.40
CA GLY A 50 -4.03 8.90 10.24
C GLY A 50 -3.11 10.04 9.78
N PHE A 51 -1.86 9.75 9.41
CA PHE A 51 -0.82 10.76 9.19
C PHE A 51 -0.03 10.64 7.88
N GLY A 52 -0.01 9.47 7.28
CA GLY A 52 0.62 9.16 6.00
C GLY A 52 2.10 8.81 6.15
N LEU A 53 2.58 8.51 7.36
CA LEU A 53 4.01 8.36 7.62
C LEU A 53 4.70 7.34 6.72
N PRO A 54 4.19 6.10 6.53
CA PRO A 54 4.86 5.15 5.64
C PRO A 54 4.97 5.64 4.19
N VAL A 55 3.97 6.41 3.73
CA VAL A 55 3.94 6.98 2.39
C VAL A 55 4.93 8.13 2.26
N VAL A 56 5.02 9.01 3.25
CA VAL A 56 6.01 10.10 3.27
C VAL A 56 7.42 9.52 3.36
N GLU A 57 7.65 8.55 4.24
CA GLU A 57 8.95 7.90 4.44
C GLU A 57 9.45 7.21 3.16
N ALA A 58 8.62 6.41 2.50
CA ALA A 58 9.01 5.75 1.24
C ALA A 58 9.42 6.78 0.16
N GLN A 59 8.64 7.85 0.00
CA GLN A 59 8.94 8.88 -1.00
C GLN A 59 10.21 9.68 -0.66
N LEU A 60 10.47 9.94 0.63
CA LEU A 60 11.72 10.57 1.07
C LEU A 60 12.96 9.71 0.76
N LEU A 61 12.78 8.39 0.73
CA LEU A 61 13.80 7.41 0.39
C LEU A 61 13.93 7.16 -1.12
N GLY A 62 13.13 7.85 -1.94
CA GLY A 62 13.12 7.69 -3.41
C GLY A 62 12.27 6.53 -3.90
N THR A 63 11.54 5.85 -3.02
CA THR A 63 10.67 4.73 -3.39
C THR A 63 9.29 5.26 -3.79
N PRO A 64 8.81 5.00 -5.02
CA PRO A 64 7.50 5.46 -5.43
C PRO A 64 6.38 4.73 -4.67
N VAL A 65 5.21 5.37 -4.59
CA VAL A 65 4.07 4.85 -3.82
C VAL A 65 2.82 4.65 -4.68
N VAL A 66 2.02 3.64 -4.37
CA VAL A 66 0.66 3.47 -4.92
C VAL A 66 -0.32 3.36 -3.76
N THR A 67 -1.30 4.26 -3.69
CA THR A 67 -2.17 4.40 -2.52
C THR A 67 -3.64 4.59 -2.89
N THR A 68 -4.53 4.45 -1.91
CA THR A 68 -5.93 4.90 -2.02
C THR A 68 -5.98 6.42 -1.82
N LYS A 69 -6.59 7.16 -2.74
CA LYS A 69 -6.73 8.63 -2.68
C LYS A 69 -7.80 9.07 -1.67
N PHE A 70 -7.50 8.92 -0.39
CA PHE A 70 -8.39 9.26 0.71
C PHE A 70 -7.61 9.70 1.95
N GLY A 71 -8.08 10.77 2.63
CA GLY A 71 -7.43 11.34 3.81
C GLY A 71 -5.96 11.68 3.55
N ALA A 72 -5.12 11.41 4.55
CA ALA A 72 -3.67 11.65 4.49
C ALA A 72 -3.00 11.01 3.26
N LEU A 73 -3.47 9.85 2.80
CA LEU A 73 -2.90 9.19 1.62
C LEU A 73 -3.09 10.03 0.34
N GLY A 74 -4.25 10.71 0.19
CA GLY A 74 -4.48 11.63 -0.93
C GLY A 74 -3.64 12.91 -0.82
N ASP A 75 -3.37 13.36 0.40
CA ASP A 75 -2.60 14.57 0.68
C ASP A 75 -1.08 14.37 0.54
N PHE A 76 -0.58 13.17 0.79
CA PHE A 76 0.87 12.93 0.85
C PHE A 76 1.42 12.09 -0.30
N THR A 77 0.58 11.41 -1.09
CA THR A 77 1.05 10.73 -2.30
C THR A 77 1.38 11.77 -3.37
N ARG A 78 2.67 11.91 -3.67
CA ARG A 78 3.26 12.92 -4.57
C ARG A 78 4.27 12.31 -5.56
N LEU A 79 5.12 11.38 -5.10
CA LEU A 79 6.02 10.58 -5.93
C LEU A 79 5.39 9.19 -6.14
N GLY A 80 4.33 9.15 -6.95
CA GLY A 80 3.56 7.93 -7.16
C GLY A 80 2.13 8.19 -7.62
N ILE A 81 1.24 7.22 -7.42
CA ILE A 81 -0.14 7.27 -7.91
C ILE A 81 -1.13 7.09 -6.75
N ALA A 82 -1.98 8.09 -6.53
CA ALA A 82 -3.12 8.00 -5.64
C ALA A 82 -4.38 7.64 -6.43
N VAL A 83 -4.86 6.41 -6.26
CA VAL A 83 -6.01 5.86 -6.99
C VAL A 83 -7.31 6.26 -6.30
N PRO A 84 -8.29 6.87 -6.99
CA PRO A 84 -9.60 7.16 -6.42
C PRO A 84 -10.24 5.91 -5.80
N PRO A 85 -10.91 6.02 -4.65
CA PRO A 85 -11.60 4.88 -4.06
C PRO A 85 -12.86 4.52 -4.83
N LEU A 86 -13.27 3.24 -4.80
CA LEU A 86 -14.53 2.78 -5.40
C LEU A 86 -15.75 3.40 -4.74
N GLN A 87 -15.70 3.52 -3.41
CA GLN A 87 -16.80 4.06 -2.61
C GLN A 87 -16.30 4.51 -1.24
N LEU A 88 -17.04 5.46 -0.65
CA LEU A 88 -16.90 5.83 0.75
C LEU A 88 -17.92 5.07 1.58
N GLN A 89 -17.49 4.53 2.71
CA GLN A 89 -18.33 3.79 3.65
C GLN A 89 -18.25 4.47 5.02
N TRP A 90 -19.39 4.69 5.67
CA TRP A 90 -19.40 5.18 7.05
C TRP A 90 -19.13 4.01 8.01
N MET A 91 -18.02 4.05 8.74
CA MET A 91 -17.62 3.03 9.70
C MET A 91 -17.33 3.64 11.08
N ALA A 92 -18.03 3.14 12.10
CA ALA A 92 -17.96 3.56 13.50
C ALA A 92 -18.20 5.07 13.73
N ARG A 93 -17.21 5.91 13.40
CA ARG A 93 -17.20 7.36 13.68
C ARG A 93 -16.73 8.23 12.50
N GLY A 94 -16.51 7.66 11.32
CA GLY A 94 -16.07 8.42 10.16
C GLY A 94 -16.17 7.65 8.86
N PHE A 95 -15.83 8.32 7.76
CA PHE A 95 -15.73 7.66 6.46
C PHE A 95 -14.44 6.86 6.36
N CYS A 96 -14.51 5.71 5.71
CA CYS A 96 -13.37 4.99 5.17
C CYS A 96 -13.58 4.78 3.67
N ALA A 97 -12.48 4.66 2.95
CA ALA A 97 -12.46 4.46 1.52
C ALA A 97 -12.34 2.97 1.19
N THR A 98 -13.17 2.46 0.28
CA THR A 98 -12.93 1.14 -0.32
C THR A 98 -11.90 1.29 -1.43
N PRO A 99 -10.74 0.59 -1.35
CA PRO A 99 -9.72 0.66 -2.38
C PRO A 99 -10.26 0.11 -3.71
N ASP A 100 -9.83 0.73 -4.81
CA ASP A 100 -10.10 0.24 -6.16
C ASP A 100 -9.01 -0.72 -6.60
N ASN A 101 -9.26 -2.03 -6.48
CA ASN A 101 -8.27 -3.06 -6.82
C ASN A 101 -7.87 -3.02 -8.29
N GLU A 102 -8.79 -2.70 -9.21
CA GLU A 102 -8.49 -2.62 -10.64
C GLU A 102 -7.64 -1.38 -10.93
N GLY A 103 -8.02 -0.23 -10.36
CA GLY A 103 -7.24 1.00 -10.48
C GLY A 103 -5.84 0.89 -9.85
N LEU A 104 -5.71 0.20 -8.71
CA LEU A 104 -4.43 -0.08 -8.05
C LEU A 104 -3.54 -0.99 -8.90
N ALA A 105 -4.11 -2.06 -9.47
CA ALA A 105 -3.37 -2.94 -10.36
C ALA A 105 -2.90 -2.20 -11.63
N ALA A 106 -3.76 -1.38 -12.22
CA ALA A 106 -3.41 -0.54 -13.37
C ALA A 106 -2.29 0.46 -13.02
N ALA A 107 -2.33 1.06 -11.83
CA ALA A 107 -1.27 1.96 -11.35
C ALA A 107 0.07 1.23 -11.21
N LEU A 108 0.10 0.02 -10.63
CA LEU A 108 1.32 -0.79 -10.53
C LEU A 108 1.90 -1.15 -11.89
N LEU A 109 1.06 -1.56 -12.84
CA LEU A 109 1.50 -1.85 -14.20
C LEU A 109 2.05 -0.60 -14.89
N HIS A 110 1.42 0.56 -14.69
CA HIS A 110 1.91 1.83 -15.21
C HIS A 110 3.31 2.16 -14.69
N LEU A 111 3.55 2.02 -13.38
CA LEU A 111 4.87 2.26 -12.77
C LEU A 111 5.93 1.29 -13.27
N ARG A 112 5.57 0.02 -13.46
CA ARG A 112 6.50 -0.98 -13.99
C ARG A 112 6.96 -0.67 -15.40
N HIS A 113 6.11 -0.06 -16.23
CA HIS A 113 6.40 0.22 -17.63
C HIS A 113 7.03 1.61 -17.87
N ASN A 114 6.77 2.56 -16.99
CA ASN A 114 7.29 3.92 -17.08
C ASN A 114 8.18 4.15 -15.86
N GLU A 115 9.51 4.07 -16.05
CA GLU A 115 10.49 4.47 -15.04
C GLU A 115 10.10 5.86 -14.52
N ILE A 116 9.73 5.96 -13.24
CA ILE A 116 9.62 7.27 -12.60
C ILE A 116 11.06 7.79 -12.48
N PRO A 117 11.35 9.03 -12.93
CA PRO A 117 12.68 9.61 -12.84
C PRO A 117 13.20 9.75 -11.41
#